data_AF-A0A854A0H4-F1
#
_entry.id   AF-A0A854A0H4-F1
#
_cell.length_a   1.000
_cell.length_b   1.000
_cell.length_c   1.000
_cell.angle_alpha   90.00
_cell.angle_beta   90.00
_cell.angle_gamma   90.00
#
_symmetry.space_group_name_H-M   'P 1'
#
loop_
_entity.id
_entity.type
_entity.pdbx_description
1 polymer ?
#
loop_
_entity_poly.entity_id
_entity_poly.type
_entity_poly.pdbx_seq_one_letter_code
_entity_poly.pdbx_strand_id
1 'polypeptide(L)'
;MPMWLGLAGAGPVGIITDLCIMEPEAQTHEFVVTALHPGITREQVIAATGWAIRFADNVVLTPAPTEVELGVLRDLEARIARAHGQVSGEA
;
A
#
# COMPACT_ATOMS: atom_id res chain seq x y z
N MET A 1 11.26 15.85 15.35
CA MET A 1 11.05 15.22 14.03
C MET A 1 11.62 16.18 12.99
N PRO A 2 12.74 15.86 12.32
CA PRO A 2 13.38 16.80 11.40
C PRO A 2 12.49 16.97 10.17
N MET A 3 12.19 18.23 9.86
CA MET A 3 11.35 18.65 8.75
C MET A 3 12.14 18.55 7.45
N TRP A 4 11.78 17.57 6.60
CA TRP A 4 12.39 17.33 5.28
C TRP A 4 12.41 18.63 4.45
N LEU A 5 13.61 19.13 4.09
CA LEU A 5 13.83 20.34 3.26
C LEU A 5 13.11 21.63 3.72
N GLY A 6 12.60 21.70 4.95
CA GLY A 6 11.81 22.85 5.42
C GLY A 6 10.37 22.89 4.90
N LEU A 7 9.89 21.79 4.28
CA LEU A 7 8.53 21.66 3.79
C LEU A 7 7.61 21.17 4.91
N ALA A 8 6.40 21.76 4.99
CA ALA A 8 5.40 21.34 5.96
C ALA A 8 4.91 19.91 5.66
N GLY A 9 4.88 19.04 6.68
CA GLY A 9 4.40 17.66 6.59
C GLY A 9 5.41 16.62 7.09
N ALA A 10 5.00 15.35 7.08
CA ALA A 10 5.83 14.23 7.52
C ALA A 10 6.67 13.59 6.39
N GLY A 11 6.60 14.13 5.16
CA GLY A 11 7.16 13.49 3.97
C GLY A 11 6.37 12.24 3.55
N PRO A 12 6.92 11.39 2.67
CA PRO A 12 6.34 10.10 2.32
C PRO A 12 6.25 9.18 3.54
N VAL A 13 5.04 8.71 3.86
CA VAL A 13 4.78 7.88 5.06
C VAL A 13 4.49 6.42 4.72
N GLY A 14 4.26 6.08 3.45
CA GLY A 14 3.97 4.72 3.02
C GLY A 14 3.88 4.61 1.50
N ILE A 15 4.19 3.42 0.99
CA ILE A 15 3.99 3.02 -0.41
C ILE A 15 3.18 1.73 -0.37
N ILE A 16 2.02 1.72 -1.03
CA ILE A 16 1.15 0.55 -1.15
C ILE A 16 1.15 0.15 -2.61
N THR A 17 1.52 -1.09 -2.89
CA THR A 17 1.54 -1.66 -4.24
C THR A 17 0.53 -2.80 -4.36
N ASP A 18 0.51 -3.47 -5.49
CA ASP A 18 -0.17 -4.75 -5.70
C ASP A 18 0.51 -5.94 -4.98
N LEU A 19 1.75 -5.76 -4.48
CA LEU A 19 2.53 -6.81 -3.84
C LEU A 19 2.67 -6.64 -2.32
N CYS A 20 2.85 -5.41 -1.86
CA CYS A 20 3.26 -5.15 -0.47
C CYS A 20 2.99 -3.71 -0.01
N ILE A 21 3.15 -3.50 1.30
CA ILE A 21 3.27 -2.18 1.91
C ILE A 21 4.73 -1.95 2.32
N MET A 22 5.26 -0.77 1.98
CA MET A 22 6.56 -0.29 2.41
C MET A 22 6.39 0.97 3.25
N GLU A 23 7.15 1.08 4.33
CA GLU A 23 7.14 2.23 5.23
C GLU A 23 8.59 2.71 5.48
N PRO A 24 8.78 4.01 5.76
CA PRO A 24 10.11 4.53 6.09
C PRO A 24 10.58 3.96 7.43
N GLU A 25 11.75 3.32 7.42
CA GLU A 25 12.40 2.85 8.63
C GLU A 25 12.81 4.05 9.51
N ALA A 26 12.71 3.86 10.84
CA ALA A 26 13.14 4.87 11.79
C ALA A 26 14.62 5.24 11.56
N GLN A 27 14.95 6.52 11.73
CA GLN A 27 16.32 7.08 11.63
C GLN A 27 16.85 7.23 10.20
N THR A 28 16.71 6.22 9.34
CA THR A 28 17.22 6.25 7.96
C THR A 28 16.22 6.86 6.98
N HIS A 29 14.92 6.72 7.27
CA HIS A 29 13.81 7.05 6.37
C HIS A 29 13.87 6.32 5.03
N GLU A 30 14.62 5.22 4.95
CA GLU A 30 14.62 4.33 3.79
C GLU A 30 13.38 3.45 3.84
N PHE A 31 12.75 3.24 2.68
CA PHE A 31 11.58 2.37 2.58
C PHE A 31 11.98 0.90 2.72
N VAL A 32 11.33 0.23 3.67
CA VAL A 32 11.46 -1.21 3.90
C VAL A 32 10.08 -1.86 3.80
N VAL A 33 10.03 -3.10 3.31
CA VAL A 33 8.78 -3.88 3.25
C VAL A 33 8.35 -4.25 4.67
N THR A 34 7.17 -3.80 5.09
CA THR A 34 6.59 -4.08 6.42
C THR A 34 5.43 -5.07 6.35
N ALA A 35 4.73 -5.14 5.22
CA ALA A 35 3.68 -6.12 4.99
C ALA A 35 3.67 -6.68 3.57
N LEU A 36 3.35 -7.95 3.40
CA LEU A 36 3.06 -8.59 2.11
C LEU A 36 1.55 -8.78 1.96
N HIS A 37 1.05 -8.68 0.73
CA HIS A 37 -0.34 -9.08 0.46
C HIS A 37 -0.46 -10.61 0.47
N PRO A 38 -1.65 -11.17 0.81
CA PRO A 38 -1.85 -12.61 0.85
C PRO A 38 -1.45 -13.29 -0.47
N GLY A 39 -0.61 -14.33 -0.37
CA GLY A 39 -0.13 -15.10 -1.53
C GLY A 39 1.13 -14.55 -2.21
N ILE A 40 1.64 -13.38 -1.79
CA ILE A 40 2.87 -12.79 -2.33
C ILE A 40 4.10 -13.25 -1.54
N THR A 41 5.18 -13.58 -2.26
CA THR A 41 6.47 -13.95 -1.67
C THR A 41 7.49 -12.80 -1.71
N ARG A 42 8.53 -12.90 -0.89
CA ARG A 42 9.64 -11.91 -0.88
C ARG A 42 10.35 -11.84 -2.21
N GLU A 43 10.51 -12.99 -2.88
CA GLU A 43 11.20 -13.11 -4.16
C GLU A 43 10.44 -12.35 -5.26
N GLN A 44 9.11 -12.38 -5.25
CA GLN A 44 8.30 -11.59 -6.19
C GLN A 44 8.53 -10.10 -5.99
N VAL A 45 8.56 -9.62 -4.75
CA VAL A 45 8.84 -8.21 -4.44
C VAL A 45 10.25 -7.83 -4.89
N ILE A 46 11.26 -8.66 -4.60
CA ILE A 46 12.64 -8.41 -5.02
C ILE A 46 12.75 -8.35 -6.54
N ALA A 47 12.13 -9.29 -7.26
CA ALA A 47 12.16 -9.32 -8.72
C ALA A 47 11.45 -8.11 -9.36
N ALA A 48 10.40 -7.59 -8.70
CA ALA A 48 9.67 -6.40 -9.15
C ALA A 48 10.33 -5.07 -8.75
N THR A 49 11.36 -5.09 -7.89
CA THR A 49 11.97 -3.87 -7.36
C THR A 49 13.34 -3.62 -7.99
N GLY A 50 13.50 -2.47 -8.65
CA GLY A 50 14.72 -2.11 -9.40
C GLY A 50 15.95 -1.74 -8.54
N TRP A 51 15.87 -1.88 -7.22
CA TRP A 51 16.96 -1.63 -6.27
C TRP A 51 16.99 -2.72 -5.19
N ALA A 52 18.05 -2.74 -4.38
CA ALA A 52 18.19 -3.69 -3.28
C ALA A 52 17.20 -3.38 -2.14
N ILE A 53 15.99 -3.92 -2.25
CA ILE A 53 14.93 -3.72 -1.27
C ILE A 53 15.22 -4.46 0.04
N ARG A 54 14.96 -3.79 1.17
CA ARG A 54 15.06 -4.38 2.52
C ARG A 54 13.68 -4.73 3.05
N PHE A 55 13.66 -5.67 3.98
CA PHE A 55 12.45 -6.10 4.69
C PHE A 55 12.63 -5.83 6.18
N ALA A 56 11.55 -5.43 6.85
CA ALA A 56 11.56 -5.30 8.30
C ALA A 56 11.81 -6.65 8.99
N ASP A 57 12.26 -6.60 10.25
CA ASP A 57 12.47 -7.81 11.07
C ASP A 57 11.20 -8.65 11.21
N ASN A 58 10.05 -7.97 11.32
CA ASN A 58 8.74 -8.59 11.35
C ASN A 58 7.90 -8.10 10.18
N VAL A 59 7.79 -8.93 9.14
CA VAL A 59 6.91 -8.69 7.99
C VAL A 59 5.60 -9.40 8.22
N VAL A 60 4.51 -8.63 8.24
CA VAL A 60 3.16 -9.17 8.44
C VAL A 60 2.45 -9.42 7.11
N LEU A 61 1.29 -10.08 7.14
CA LEU A 61 0.37 -10.09 6.01
C LEU A 61 -0.62 -8.94 6.16
N THR A 62 -0.98 -8.29 5.06
CA THR A 62 -2.08 -7.33 5.10
C THR A 62 -3.39 -8.06 5.41
N PRO A 63 -4.21 -7.53 6.34
CA PRO A 63 -5.47 -8.17 6.69
C PRO A 63 -6.41 -8.19 5.49
N ALA A 64 -7.20 -9.25 5.37
CA ALA A 64 -8.31 -9.28 4.44
C ALA A 64 -9.35 -8.21 4.86
N PRO A 65 -9.97 -7.51 3.90
CA PRO A 65 -11.06 -6.58 4.20
C PRO A 65 -12.21 -7.27 4.94
N THR A 66 -12.87 -6.54 5.82
CA THR A 66 -14.08 -7.00 6.51
C THR A 66 -15.29 -6.93 5.59
N GLU A 67 -16.35 -7.70 5.91
CA GLU A 67 -17.63 -7.64 5.17
C GLU A 67 -18.25 -6.24 5.18
N VAL A 68 -18.06 -5.48 6.27
CA VAL A 68 -18.57 -4.10 6.36
C VAL A 68 -17.82 -3.19 5.39
N GLU A 69 -16.49 -3.27 5.36
CA GLU A 69 -15.67 -2.48 4.42
C GLU A 69 -15.99 -2.82 2.96
N LEU A 70 -16.12 -4.11 2.64
CA LEU A 70 -16.52 -4.57 1.30
C LEU A 70 -17.93 -4.08 0.93
N GLY A 71 -18.87 -4.11 1.87
CA GLY A 71 -20.22 -3.59 1.67
C GLY A 71 -20.22 -2.08 1.36
N VAL A 72 -19.45 -1.30 2.13
CA VAL A 72 -19.31 0.16 1.92
C VAL A 72 -18.65 0.47 0.58
N LEU A 73 -17.59 -0.25 0.21
CA LEU A 73 -16.90 -0.04 -1.07
C LEU A 73 -17.84 -0.29 -2.26
N ARG A 74 -18.57 -1.40 -2.27
CA ARG A 74 -19.51 -1.74 -3.35
C ARG A 74 -20.65 -0.73 -3.48
N ASP A 75 -21.18 -0.22 -2.36
CA ASP A 75 -22.20 0.83 -2.38
C ASP A 75 -21.62 2.16 -2.92
N LEU A 76 -20.40 2.51 -2.55
CA LEU A 76 -19.70 3.68 -3.09
C LEU A 76 -19.52 3.56 -4.62
N GLU A 77 -19.03 2.42 -5.11
CA GLU A 77 -18.88 2.14 -6.54
C GLU A 77 -20.21 2.24 -7.29
N ALA A 78 -21.30 1.69 -6.74
CA ALA A 78 -22.63 1.78 -7.33
C ALA A 78 -23.18 3.21 -7.42
N ARG A 79 -22.79 4.11 -6.49
CA ARG A 79 -23.13 5.55 -6.55
C ARG A 79 -22.32 6.25 -7.63
N ILE A 80 -21.02 5.94 -7.73
CA ILE A 80 -20.11 6.48 -8.75
C ILE A 80 -20.58 6.06 -10.15
N ALA A 81 -20.89 4.78 -10.37
CA ALA A 81 -21.38 4.28 -11.66
C ALA A 81 -22.67 4.98 -12.11
N ARG A 82 -23.62 5.20 -11.18
CA ARG A 82 -24.85 5.98 -11.46
C ARG A 82 -24.57 7.44 -11.82
N ALA A 83 -23.55 8.05 -11.21
CA ALA A 83 -23.17 9.43 -11.48
C ALA A 83 -22.41 9.61 -12.81
N HIS A 84 -21.58 8.63 -13.21
CA HIS A 84 -20.69 8.73 -14.37
C HIS A 84 -21.23 8.10 -15.67
N GLY A 85 -22.35 7.37 -15.65
CA GLY A 85 -22.96 6.82 -16.86
C GLY A 85 -22.11 5.77 -17.61
N GLN A 86 -21.03 5.25 -17.00
CA GLN A 86 -20.22 4.15 -17.53
C GLN A 86 -20.10 3.02 -16.51
N VAL A 87 -20.12 1.79 -17.05
CA VAL A 87 -19.91 0.52 -16.35
C VAL A 87 -18.49 0.47 -15.78
N SER A 88 -18.38 0.09 -14.51
CA SER A 88 -17.11 -0.11 -13.80
C SER A 88 -16.22 -1.12 -14.54
N GLY A 89 -14.95 -0.76 -14.72
CA GLY A 89 -13.96 -1.56 -15.45
C GLY A 89 -13.76 -2.96 -14.86
N GLU A 90 -13.73 -3.95 -15.74
CA GLU A 90 -13.20 -5.28 -15.45
C GLU A 90 -11.68 -5.17 -15.28
N ALA A 91 -11.18 -5.70 -14.17
CA ALA A 91 -9.78 -6.08 -13.96
C ALA A 91 -9.72 -7.59 -13.77
#